data_AF-A0A971CMM0-F1
#
_entry.id   AF-A0A971CMM0-F1
#
_cell.length_a   1.000
_cell.length_b   1.000
_cell.length_c   1.000
_cell.angle_alpha   90.00
_cell.angle_beta   90.00
_cell.angle_gamma   90.00
#
_symmetry.space_group_name_H-M   'P 1'
#
loop_
_entity.id
_entity.type
_entity.pdbx_description
1 polymer ?
#
loop_
_entity_poly.entity_id
_entity_poly.type
_entity_poly.pdbx_seq_one_letter_code
_entity_poly.pdbx_strand_id
1 'polypeptide(L)'
;MRKLLVYPAILMTALLTACSGGGTTSQGSGGSGLVARNRAPVAVAGPDQTVQVGGTALLDGSKSSDPDGDSLTYQWTISTKPAGSNASLSDAASAQTSLSPDVKGTYRIQLRVTDSGGLSATDQIIITVPNRAPVADAGGSQAITVGSRATLDGSRSWDPDGDQLTYEWTLVSKPFGSDFWLYNATSAQVFFNPDVKGTYQIQLKVTDSEGLSSIDEITIVGYHTPVLRMQGPAIAARGSAATYDASESLYIEDARLVWELIARPEGSTAELTVPEGVTTSFTPDIPGSYLLRLTTYPDYGEPVVSELSVIGATPLSGIYSSDFTMVLSESPYMLAGWVQVASSSRFAAEPGVELYGQGYQLQVWGLLDFSGTEDARILLNNVRIKSDRESFMNLRFVDFDGGAFLNDAGLTGSFWLQDSRLIGLPAIRILSPPSDVLMARNSFCLYGGINVSVIAILNPITIYVQNNSFSYCGGWGAYAVAAESTTNAEIIVRGNTFLDTDHVALSTGTGNIDARENYWSTTSPAVIEQMILDRNDDLNRTYTIPYEPFLTEPDPNTPVVEFW
;
A
#
# COMPACT_ATOMS: atom_id res chain seq x y z
N MET A 1 3.87 -48.64 -7.15
CA MET A 1 3.64 -50.09 -7.06
C MET A 1 4.70 -50.69 -6.15
N ARG A 2 4.37 -51.60 -5.21
CA ARG A 2 5.38 -52.26 -4.36
C ARG A 2 6.07 -53.39 -5.15
N LYS A 3 7.41 -53.50 -5.04
CA LYS A 3 8.15 -54.73 -5.40
C LYS A 3 8.85 -55.26 -4.15
N LEU A 4 8.49 -56.48 -3.76
CA LEU A 4 9.28 -57.30 -2.85
C LEU A 4 10.56 -57.76 -3.58
N LEU A 5 11.64 -57.93 -2.83
CA LEU A 5 12.79 -58.75 -3.22
C LEU A 5 13.14 -59.64 -2.03
N VAL A 6 13.27 -60.93 -2.29
CA VAL A 6 13.45 -61.98 -1.28
C VAL A 6 14.85 -62.57 -1.47
N TYR A 7 15.64 -62.59 -0.39
CA TYR A 7 16.92 -63.30 -0.35
C TYR A 7 16.72 -64.72 0.21
N PRO A 8 17.11 -65.78 -0.52
CA PRO A 8 17.23 -67.11 0.04
C PRO A 8 18.59 -67.26 0.76
N ALA A 9 18.58 -67.72 2.00
CA ALA A 9 19.79 -68.18 2.67
C ALA A 9 20.16 -69.58 2.17
N ILE A 10 21.45 -69.83 1.86
CA ILE A 10 21.96 -71.15 1.50
C ILE A 10 22.98 -71.58 2.56
N LEU A 11 22.66 -72.67 3.24
CA LEU A 11 23.49 -73.30 4.27
C LEU A 11 24.47 -74.28 3.62
N MET A 12 25.77 -74.19 3.95
CA MET A 12 26.79 -75.11 3.42
C MET A 12 27.39 -75.98 4.52
N THR A 13 26.93 -77.23 4.60
CA THR A 13 27.42 -78.24 5.55
C THR A 13 28.54 -79.08 4.94
N ALA A 14 29.68 -79.19 5.62
CA ALA A 14 30.77 -80.08 5.20
C ALA A 14 30.48 -81.55 5.57
N LEU A 15 30.77 -82.48 4.67
CA LEU A 15 30.77 -83.92 4.96
C LEU A 15 32.17 -84.38 5.42
N LEU A 16 32.21 -85.29 6.39
CA LEU A 16 33.35 -86.17 6.69
C LEU A 16 32.83 -87.46 7.33
N THR A 17 33.18 -88.63 6.77
CA THR A 17 32.63 -89.93 7.21
C THR A 17 33.67 -91.06 7.14
N ALA A 18 34.01 -91.63 8.31
CA ALA A 18 34.44 -93.03 8.57
C ALA A 18 35.71 -93.57 7.83
N CYS A 19 36.47 -94.61 8.27
CA CYS A 19 36.50 -95.52 9.45
C CYS A 19 37.90 -96.23 9.47
N SER A 20 38.31 -97.19 10.32
CA SER A 20 37.76 -97.87 11.52
C SER A 20 38.87 -98.66 12.26
N GLY A 21 38.96 -98.56 13.60
CA GLY A 21 39.75 -99.47 14.47
C GLY A 21 41.29 -99.30 14.43
N GLY A 22 42.07 -99.76 15.42
CA GLY A 22 41.72 -100.31 16.75
C GLY A 22 42.67 -101.43 17.20
N GLY A 23 43.42 -101.27 18.31
CA GLY A 23 44.23 -102.37 18.90
C GLY A 23 45.50 -102.01 19.71
N THR A 24 45.34 -101.71 21.01
CA THR A 24 46.19 -102.12 22.17
C THR A 24 47.75 -102.06 22.20
N THR A 25 48.25 -101.51 23.32
CA THR A 25 49.43 -101.91 24.15
C THR A 25 50.90 -101.67 23.73
N SER A 26 51.43 -100.51 24.19
CA SER A 26 52.59 -100.34 25.11
C SER A 26 53.91 -101.14 24.98
N GLN A 27 55.06 -100.42 24.91
CA GLN A 27 56.23 -100.46 25.84
C GLN A 27 57.47 -99.77 25.24
N GLY A 28 58.39 -99.28 26.09
CA GLY A 28 59.74 -98.77 25.71
C GLY A 28 59.77 -97.36 25.09
N SER A 29 60.34 -96.30 25.69
CA SER A 29 61.69 -96.08 26.23
C SER A 29 62.72 -95.67 25.17
N GLY A 30 63.27 -94.44 25.28
CA GLY A 30 64.34 -93.95 24.42
C GLY A 30 64.33 -92.43 24.25
N GLY A 31 64.81 -91.69 25.26
CA GLY A 31 64.95 -90.23 25.13
C GLY A 31 66.10 -89.87 24.20
N SER A 32 65.82 -89.08 23.16
CA SER A 32 66.82 -88.40 22.34
C SER A 32 66.30 -87.02 21.96
N GLY A 33 67.09 -85.98 22.25
CA GLY A 33 66.71 -84.58 22.04
C GLY A 33 66.75 -84.17 20.58
N LEU A 34 65.77 -84.61 19.80
CA LEU A 34 65.52 -84.05 18.47
C LEU A 34 64.94 -82.64 18.64
N VAL A 35 65.77 -81.62 18.46
CA VAL A 35 65.31 -80.23 18.35
C VAL A 35 64.51 -80.12 17.05
N ALA A 36 63.18 -80.11 17.17
CA ALA A 36 62.30 -79.87 16.04
C ALA A 36 62.64 -78.51 15.41
N ARG A 37 62.70 -78.46 14.08
CA ARG A 37 62.96 -77.20 13.37
C ARG A 37 61.69 -76.35 13.39
N ASN A 38 61.67 -75.33 14.24
CA ASN A 38 60.58 -74.36 14.35
C ASN A 38 60.10 -73.88 12.97
N ARG A 39 58.78 -73.81 12.79
CA ARG A 39 58.10 -73.35 11.58
C ARG A 39 57.51 -71.97 11.83
N ALA A 40 57.49 -71.12 10.80
CA ALA A 40 56.91 -69.79 10.96
C ALA A 40 55.38 -69.86 11.17
N PRO A 41 54.79 -68.94 11.97
CA PRO A 41 53.37 -68.91 12.24
C PRO A 41 52.56 -68.49 11.00
N VAL A 42 51.25 -68.69 11.03
CA VAL A 42 50.31 -68.15 10.04
C VAL A 42 49.61 -66.93 10.64
N ALA A 43 49.84 -65.76 10.05
CA ALA A 43 49.09 -64.54 10.38
C ALA A 43 47.74 -64.54 9.66
N VAL A 44 46.69 -64.06 10.34
CA VAL A 44 45.34 -63.87 9.79
C VAL A 44 44.80 -62.55 10.34
N ALA A 45 44.73 -61.49 9.53
CA ALA A 45 44.30 -60.14 9.93
C ALA A 45 42.78 -59.95 9.91
N GLY A 46 42.04 -60.84 9.23
CA GLY A 46 40.60 -60.76 9.03
C GLY A 46 40.21 -60.16 7.67
N PRO A 47 38.90 -60.13 7.34
CA PRO A 47 38.41 -59.62 6.07
C PRO A 47 38.38 -58.09 6.02
N ASP A 48 38.58 -57.52 4.83
CA ASP A 48 38.45 -56.09 4.53
C ASP A 48 37.13 -55.49 5.04
N GLN A 49 37.17 -54.22 5.45
CA GLN A 49 36.06 -53.53 6.10
C GLN A 49 35.72 -52.21 5.40
N THR A 50 34.44 -51.82 5.45
CA THR A 50 33.97 -50.49 5.07
C THR A 50 33.34 -49.81 6.28
N VAL A 51 33.87 -48.66 6.69
CA VAL A 51 33.37 -47.86 7.83
C VAL A 51 33.29 -46.39 7.43
N GLN A 52 32.51 -45.60 8.16
CA GLN A 52 32.43 -44.14 7.96
C GLN A 52 33.57 -43.42 8.72
N VAL A 53 33.85 -42.15 8.37
CA VAL A 53 34.70 -41.27 9.19
C VAL A 53 34.13 -41.18 10.62
N GLY A 54 35.01 -41.27 11.63
CA GLY A 54 34.63 -41.38 13.04
C GLY A 54 34.06 -42.74 13.46
N GLY A 55 33.86 -43.67 12.52
CA GLY A 55 33.51 -45.06 12.80
C GLY A 55 34.62 -45.83 13.51
N THR A 56 34.33 -47.05 13.95
CA THR A 56 35.33 -47.96 14.55
C THR A 56 35.45 -49.22 13.71
N ALA A 57 36.62 -49.46 13.13
CA ALA A 57 37.01 -50.74 12.56
C ALA A 57 37.61 -51.62 13.66
N LEU A 58 37.13 -52.86 13.79
CA LEU A 58 37.60 -53.83 14.78
C LEU A 58 38.49 -54.85 14.08
N LEU A 59 39.75 -54.97 14.50
CA LEU A 59 40.76 -55.80 13.87
C LEU A 59 41.06 -57.00 14.77
N ASP A 60 40.94 -58.21 14.22
CA ASP A 60 40.97 -59.45 15.00
C ASP A 60 41.96 -60.46 14.41
N GLY A 61 43.14 -60.49 15.03
CA GLY A 61 44.24 -61.38 14.72
C GLY A 61 44.18 -62.74 15.43
N SER A 62 43.17 -62.99 16.28
CA SER A 62 43.09 -64.19 17.15
C SER A 62 43.00 -65.52 16.37
N LYS A 63 42.70 -65.47 15.07
CA LYS A 63 42.71 -66.62 14.15
C LYS A 63 44.09 -66.96 13.60
N SER A 64 45.10 -66.14 13.90
CA SER A 64 46.51 -66.48 13.64
C SER A 64 46.93 -67.67 14.49
N SER A 65 47.73 -68.57 13.92
CA SER A 65 48.06 -69.85 14.56
C SER A 65 49.49 -70.27 14.28
N ASP A 66 50.14 -70.88 15.26
CA ASP A 66 51.45 -71.50 15.08
C ASP A 66 51.34 -73.01 14.72
N PRO A 67 52.07 -73.52 13.71
CA PRO A 67 52.03 -74.93 13.33
C PRO A 67 52.67 -75.91 14.33
N ASP A 68 53.60 -75.47 15.18
CA ASP A 68 54.26 -76.25 16.23
C ASP A 68 53.59 -76.08 17.62
N GLY A 69 52.78 -75.02 17.78
CA GLY A 69 51.99 -74.72 18.98
C GLY A 69 52.55 -73.59 19.85
N ASP A 70 53.51 -72.83 19.31
CA ASP A 70 54.22 -71.76 20.03
C ASP A 70 53.32 -70.57 20.41
N SER A 71 53.70 -69.87 21.49
CA SER A 71 53.00 -68.67 21.93
C SER A 71 53.24 -67.50 20.97
N LEU A 72 52.15 -66.91 20.46
CA LEU A 72 52.21 -65.82 19.49
C LEU A 72 52.30 -64.44 20.13
N THR A 73 53.11 -63.57 19.53
CA THR A 73 53.13 -62.13 19.77
C THR A 73 52.60 -61.39 18.54
N TYR A 74 51.81 -60.34 18.76
CA TYR A 74 51.11 -59.59 17.73
C TYR A 74 51.71 -58.19 17.58
N GLN A 75 51.75 -57.68 16.35
CA GLN A 75 52.18 -56.32 16.05
C GLN A 75 51.39 -55.79 14.85
N TRP A 76 50.45 -54.88 15.10
CA TRP A 76 49.69 -54.17 14.08
C TRP A 76 50.39 -52.88 13.67
N THR A 77 50.48 -52.62 12.36
CA THR A 77 51.07 -51.38 11.82
C THR A 77 50.19 -50.80 10.73
N ILE A 78 49.95 -49.48 10.78
CA ILE A 78 49.30 -48.75 9.68
C ILE A 78 50.31 -48.57 8.55
N SER A 79 50.21 -49.38 7.51
CA SER A 79 51.13 -49.40 6.37
C SER A 79 50.91 -48.22 5.42
N THR A 80 49.64 -47.86 5.18
CA THR A 80 49.24 -46.64 4.46
C THR A 80 47.95 -46.08 5.06
N LYS A 81 47.81 -44.77 5.15
CA LYS A 81 46.56 -44.06 5.44
C LYS A 81 46.41 -42.80 4.58
N PRO A 82 45.20 -42.21 4.44
CA PRO A 82 44.99 -40.98 3.68
C PRO A 82 45.87 -39.82 4.16
N ALA A 83 46.15 -38.87 3.26
CA ALA A 83 46.86 -37.65 3.62
C ALA A 83 46.07 -36.84 4.67
N GLY A 84 46.76 -36.23 5.63
CA GLY A 84 46.14 -35.49 6.74
C GLY A 84 45.58 -36.36 7.87
N SER A 85 45.41 -37.68 7.68
CA SER A 85 44.87 -38.58 8.71
C SER A 85 45.82 -38.73 9.91
N ASN A 86 45.28 -38.51 11.11
CA ASN A 86 45.93 -38.72 12.40
C ASN A 86 45.53 -40.04 13.07
N ALA A 87 44.59 -40.80 12.49
CA ALA A 87 44.13 -42.10 12.97
C ALA A 87 45.28 -43.02 13.42
N SER A 88 45.07 -43.70 14.55
CA SER A 88 46.03 -44.55 15.25
C SER A 88 45.32 -45.79 15.83
N LEU A 89 46.08 -46.85 16.05
CA LEU A 89 45.58 -48.11 16.60
C LEU A 89 45.47 -48.02 18.13
N SER A 90 44.38 -48.52 18.70
CA SER A 90 44.10 -48.42 20.14
C SER A 90 45.06 -49.24 21.01
N ASP A 91 45.43 -50.45 20.57
CA ASP A 91 46.57 -51.21 21.08
C ASP A 91 47.26 -51.96 19.92
N ALA A 92 48.46 -51.55 19.53
CA ALA A 92 49.19 -52.18 18.44
C ALA A 92 49.77 -53.57 18.77
N ALA A 93 49.83 -53.98 20.04
CA ALA A 93 50.43 -55.24 20.49
C ALA A 93 49.41 -56.34 20.83
N SER A 94 48.11 -56.00 20.90
CA SER A 94 47.03 -56.94 21.19
C SER A 94 46.65 -57.81 19.99
N ALA A 95 46.18 -59.03 20.26
CA ALA A 95 45.55 -59.90 19.26
C ALA A 95 44.26 -59.29 18.67
N GLN A 96 43.53 -58.51 19.47
CA GLN A 96 42.35 -57.76 19.05
C GLN A 96 42.55 -56.27 19.33
N THR A 97 42.35 -55.43 18.32
CA THR A 97 42.58 -53.98 18.39
C THR A 97 41.54 -53.22 17.57
N SER A 98 41.60 -51.89 17.57
CA SER A 98 40.71 -51.05 16.78
C SER A 98 41.41 -49.86 16.14
N LEU A 99 40.84 -49.40 15.04
CA LEU A 99 41.16 -48.14 14.37
C LEU A 99 39.89 -47.31 14.27
N SER A 100 39.97 -46.02 14.56
CA SER A 100 38.94 -45.05 14.16
C SER A 100 39.49 -44.16 13.05
N PRO A 101 39.08 -44.38 11.78
CA PRO A 101 39.45 -43.51 10.67
C PRO A 101 38.92 -42.09 10.85
N ASP A 102 39.76 -41.09 10.64
CA ASP A 102 39.46 -39.67 10.80
C ASP A 102 39.41 -38.89 9.48
N VAL A 103 39.78 -39.52 8.36
CA VAL A 103 39.71 -38.99 6.99
C VAL A 103 39.21 -40.08 6.04
N LYS A 104 38.46 -39.69 4.99
CA LYS A 104 37.98 -40.60 3.94
C LYS A 104 39.13 -41.18 3.08
N GLY A 105 38.87 -42.29 2.38
CA GLY A 105 39.84 -43.03 1.57
C GLY A 105 40.27 -44.38 2.16
N THR A 106 41.43 -44.88 1.74
CA THR A 106 41.88 -46.25 2.03
C THR A 106 43.00 -46.32 3.08
N TYR A 107 42.77 -47.12 4.11
CA TYR A 107 43.78 -47.51 5.09
C TYR A 107 44.21 -48.96 4.83
N ARG A 108 45.51 -49.24 4.90
CA ARG A 108 46.05 -50.61 4.88
C ARG A 108 46.71 -50.87 6.21
N ILE A 109 46.20 -51.83 6.96
CA ILE A 109 46.77 -52.24 8.24
C ILE A 109 47.40 -53.61 8.04
N GLN A 110 48.65 -53.75 8.45
CA GLN A 110 49.35 -55.03 8.44
C GLN A 110 49.39 -55.59 9.85
N LEU A 111 48.95 -56.84 10.00
CA LEU A 111 49.27 -57.65 11.17
C LEU A 111 50.61 -58.35 10.90
N ARG A 112 51.54 -58.26 11.84
CA ARG A 112 52.69 -59.15 11.95
C ARG A 112 52.50 -60.03 13.18
N VAL A 113 52.78 -61.32 13.02
CA VAL A 113 52.73 -62.34 14.09
C VAL A 113 54.10 -62.97 14.21
N THR A 114 54.64 -63.08 15.43
CA THR A 114 55.96 -63.69 15.71
C THR A 114 55.83 -64.78 16.78
N ASP A 115 56.42 -65.94 16.53
CA ASP A 115 56.47 -67.09 17.47
C ASP A 115 57.53 -66.91 18.57
N SER A 116 57.71 -67.90 19.47
CA SER A 116 58.69 -67.82 20.55
C SER A 116 60.14 -68.11 20.08
N GLY A 117 60.29 -68.81 18.95
CA GLY A 117 61.55 -69.02 18.24
C GLY A 117 62.06 -67.82 17.42
N GLY A 118 61.26 -66.78 17.26
CA GLY A 118 61.57 -65.54 16.55
C GLY A 118 61.26 -65.53 15.04
N LEU A 119 60.57 -66.52 14.48
CA LEU A 119 60.08 -66.45 13.10
C LEU A 119 58.75 -65.68 13.05
N SER A 120 58.46 -65.03 11.92
CA SER A 120 57.26 -64.20 11.78
C SER A 120 56.63 -64.24 10.41
N ALA A 121 55.30 -64.16 10.37
CA ALA A 121 54.50 -63.95 9.16
C ALA A 121 53.71 -62.65 9.24
N THR A 122 53.15 -62.23 8.10
CA THR A 122 52.37 -61.00 7.97
C THR A 122 51.13 -61.21 7.11
N ASP A 123 50.03 -60.57 7.49
CA ASP A 123 48.80 -60.48 6.69
C ASP A 123 48.29 -59.03 6.68
N GLN A 124 47.45 -58.66 5.71
CA GLN A 124 46.96 -57.28 5.55
C GLN A 124 45.43 -57.22 5.44
N ILE A 125 44.86 -56.22 6.12
CA ILE A 125 43.45 -55.86 6.07
C ILE A 125 43.32 -54.44 5.51
N ILE A 126 42.41 -54.25 4.56
CA ILE A 126 42.07 -52.96 3.96
C ILE A 126 40.81 -52.42 4.63
N ILE A 127 40.86 -51.17 5.08
CA ILE A 127 39.71 -50.44 5.59
C ILE A 127 39.41 -49.32 4.60
N THR A 128 38.22 -49.37 3.99
CA THR A 128 37.75 -48.37 3.04
C THR A 128 36.77 -47.43 3.73
N VAL A 129 37.02 -46.13 3.61
CA VAL A 129 36.14 -45.08 4.12
C VAL A 129 35.59 -44.31 2.91
N PRO A 130 34.31 -44.47 2.56
CA PRO A 130 33.74 -43.80 1.40
C PRO A 130 33.54 -42.32 1.68
N ASN A 131 33.51 -41.51 0.61
CA ASN A 131 32.99 -40.16 0.68
C ASN A 131 31.47 -40.16 0.91
N ARG A 132 30.95 -39.16 1.63
CA ARG A 132 29.52 -38.91 1.81
C ARG A 132 29.10 -37.72 0.96
N ALA A 133 27.87 -37.72 0.48
CA ALA A 133 27.34 -36.58 -0.27
C ALA A 133 27.07 -35.39 0.67
N PRO A 134 27.22 -34.15 0.19
CA PRO A 134 26.92 -32.96 0.97
C PRO A 134 25.42 -32.82 1.21
N VAL A 135 25.03 -31.96 2.16
CA VAL A 135 23.64 -31.60 2.44
C VAL A 135 23.40 -30.17 1.94
N ALA A 136 22.53 -30.04 0.93
CA ALA A 136 21.99 -28.76 0.50
C ALA A 136 20.96 -28.23 1.51
N ASP A 137 21.00 -26.92 1.75
CA ASP A 137 19.97 -26.12 2.45
C ASP A 137 19.82 -24.84 1.61
N ALA A 138 18.69 -24.69 0.92
CA ALA A 138 18.37 -23.55 0.07
C ALA A 138 17.71 -22.38 0.84
N GLY A 139 17.49 -22.55 2.16
CA GLY A 139 16.73 -21.64 2.99
C GLY A 139 15.21 -21.89 2.94
N GLY A 140 14.45 -20.92 3.46
CA GLY A 140 12.99 -20.97 3.46
C GLY A 140 12.36 -20.41 2.19
N SER A 141 11.19 -20.94 1.82
CA SER A 141 10.27 -20.31 0.86
C SER A 141 9.84 -18.92 1.31
N GLN A 142 9.61 -18.00 0.37
CA GLN A 142 9.37 -16.58 0.66
C GLN A 142 8.19 -16.03 -0.16
N ALA A 143 7.53 -14.99 0.35
CA ALA A 143 6.61 -14.17 -0.44
C ALA A 143 7.22 -12.76 -0.58
N ILE A 144 7.33 -12.28 -1.82
CA ILE A 144 8.07 -11.06 -2.17
C ILE A 144 7.23 -10.21 -3.12
N THR A 145 7.13 -8.91 -2.87
CA THR A 145 6.40 -7.99 -3.75
C THR A 145 7.09 -7.90 -5.11
N VAL A 146 6.33 -8.03 -6.21
CA VAL A 146 6.83 -7.93 -7.60
C VAL A 146 7.65 -6.65 -7.79
N GLY A 147 8.80 -6.77 -8.46
CA GLY A 147 9.83 -5.73 -8.60
C GLY A 147 10.86 -5.70 -7.47
N SER A 148 10.57 -6.24 -6.29
CA SER A 148 11.49 -6.26 -5.15
C SER A 148 12.53 -7.38 -5.26
N ARG A 149 13.65 -7.27 -4.53
CA ARG A 149 14.70 -8.30 -4.52
C ARG A 149 14.31 -9.48 -3.63
N ALA A 150 14.27 -10.68 -4.20
CA ALA A 150 14.31 -11.94 -3.47
C ALA A 150 15.78 -12.41 -3.35
N THR A 151 16.24 -12.70 -2.13
CA THR A 151 17.59 -13.22 -1.86
C THR A 151 17.51 -14.66 -1.42
N LEU A 152 18.29 -15.53 -2.06
CA LEU A 152 18.36 -16.96 -1.78
C LEU A 152 19.73 -17.26 -1.18
N ASP A 153 19.77 -18.06 -0.10
CA ASP A 153 20.98 -18.23 0.71
C ASP A 153 21.24 -19.71 1.02
N GLY A 154 22.15 -20.27 0.24
CA GLY A 154 22.62 -21.64 0.34
C GLY A 154 23.74 -21.85 1.35
N SER A 155 24.21 -20.81 2.05
CA SER A 155 25.43 -20.87 2.88
C SER A 155 25.33 -21.73 4.14
N ARG A 156 24.14 -22.26 4.45
CA ARG A 156 23.94 -23.30 5.48
C ARG A 156 24.21 -24.73 4.99
N SER A 157 24.36 -24.91 3.68
CA SER A 157 24.76 -26.19 3.08
C SER A 157 26.11 -26.63 3.63
N TRP A 158 26.28 -27.91 3.93
CA TRP A 158 27.45 -28.43 4.61
C TRP A 158 27.85 -29.81 4.09
N ASP A 159 29.14 -30.11 4.14
CA ASP A 159 29.65 -31.44 3.83
C ASP A 159 29.92 -32.27 5.09
N PRO A 160 29.48 -33.54 5.18
CA PRO A 160 29.72 -34.38 6.35
C PRO A 160 31.18 -34.78 6.58
N ASP A 161 32.02 -34.79 5.55
CA ASP A 161 33.47 -35.10 5.60
C ASP A 161 34.36 -33.85 5.65
N GLY A 162 33.76 -32.66 5.46
CA GLY A 162 34.41 -31.35 5.55
C GLY A 162 34.90 -30.77 4.21
N ASP A 163 34.43 -31.31 3.08
CA ASP A 163 34.84 -30.87 1.75
C ASP A 163 34.45 -29.43 1.39
N GLN A 164 35.22 -28.85 0.46
CA GLN A 164 34.83 -27.60 -0.18
C GLN A 164 33.63 -27.83 -1.10
N LEU A 165 32.57 -27.06 -0.87
CA LEU A 165 31.34 -27.08 -1.65
C LEU A 165 31.39 -26.17 -2.87
N THR A 166 30.68 -26.59 -3.92
CA THR A 166 30.28 -25.79 -5.07
C THR A 166 28.75 -25.73 -5.17
N TYR A 167 28.23 -24.61 -5.68
CA TYR A 167 26.80 -24.29 -5.69
C TYR A 167 26.31 -24.13 -7.13
N GLU A 168 25.09 -24.56 -7.42
CA GLU A 168 24.43 -24.43 -8.71
C GLU A 168 22.93 -24.20 -8.49
N TRP A 169 22.47 -22.96 -8.67
CA TRP A 169 21.06 -22.59 -8.57
C TRP A 169 20.37 -22.66 -9.94
N THR A 170 19.22 -23.34 -10.02
CA THR A 170 18.47 -23.53 -11.27
C THR A 170 16.98 -23.24 -11.09
N LEU A 171 16.33 -22.76 -12.16
CA LEU A 171 14.89 -22.55 -12.18
C LEU A 171 14.17 -23.86 -12.54
N VAL A 172 13.23 -24.29 -11.70
CA VAL A 172 12.35 -25.44 -11.95
C VAL A 172 11.07 -24.99 -12.66
N SER A 173 10.43 -23.92 -12.19
CA SER A 173 9.23 -23.33 -12.81
C SER A 173 9.08 -21.84 -12.47
N LYS A 174 8.37 -21.09 -13.33
CA LYS A 174 8.06 -19.65 -13.16
C LYS A 174 6.67 -19.31 -13.72
N PRO A 175 6.08 -18.15 -13.40
CA PRO A 175 4.85 -17.68 -14.01
C PRO A 175 4.95 -17.54 -15.54
N PHE A 176 3.79 -17.64 -16.21
CA PHE A 176 3.70 -17.31 -17.63
C PHE A 176 3.98 -15.81 -17.84
N GLY A 177 4.70 -15.45 -18.89
CA GLY A 177 5.08 -14.07 -19.19
C GLY A 177 6.28 -13.51 -18.41
N SER A 178 6.84 -14.26 -17.45
CA SER A 178 8.06 -13.84 -16.73
C SER A 178 9.33 -13.98 -17.58
N ASP A 179 10.24 -13.02 -17.50
CA ASP A 179 11.59 -13.00 -18.08
C ASP A 179 12.67 -13.31 -17.02
N PHE A 180 12.34 -14.17 -16.03
CA PHE A 180 13.21 -14.57 -14.91
C PHE A 180 14.70 -14.68 -15.26
N TRP A 181 15.53 -13.99 -14.48
CA TRP A 181 16.99 -14.06 -14.55
C TRP A 181 17.59 -14.10 -13.14
N LEU A 182 18.56 -15.00 -12.91
CA LEU A 182 19.24 -15.17 -11.63
C LEU A 182 20.69 -14.68 -11.70
N TYR A 183 21.06 -13.75 -10.81
CA TYR A 183 22.41 -13.20 -10.79
C TYR A 183 23.38 -14.11 -10.02
N ASN A 184 24.55 -14.38 -10.61
CA ASN A 184 25.65 -15.16 -10.04
C ASN A 184 25.27 -16.57 -9.56
N ALA A 185 24.46 -17.30 -10.35
CA ALA A 185 23.85 -18.60 -10.04
C ALA A 185 24.79 -19.72 -9.50
N THR A 186 26.10 -19.57 -9.53
CA THR A 186 27.10 -20.50 -8.94
C THR A 186 27.60 -20.08 -7.54
N SER A 187 27.02 -19.04 -6.95
CA SER A 187 27.37 -18.53 -5.62
C SER A 187 26.49 -19.13 -4.52
N ALA A 188 27.01 -19.21 -3.29
CA ALA A 188 26.22 -19.64 -2.13
C ALA A 188 25.01 -18.71 -1.89
N GLN A 189 25.19 -17.40 -2.02
CA GLN A 189 24.12 -16.41 -1.99
C GLN A 189 23.87 -15.82 -3.38
N VAL A 190 22.60 -15.76 -3.79
CA VAL A 190 22.15 -15.25 -5.09
C VAL A 190 20.90 -14.38 -4.93
N PHE A 191 20.52 -13.64 -5.96
CA PHE A 191 19.26 -12.90 -5.96
C PHE A 191 18.65 -12.79 -7.36
N PHE A 192 17.33 -12.61 -7.37
CA PHE A 192 16.57 -12.12 -8.51
C PHE A 192 15.48 -11.15 -8.02
N ASN A 193 14.70 -10.60 -8.94
CA ASN A 193 13.51 -9.83 -8.61
C ASN A 193 12.32 -10.52 -9.28
N PRO A 194 11.29 -10.99 -8.54
CA PRO A 194 10.06 -11.50 -9.15
C PRO A 194 9.43 -10.40 -10.00
N ASP A 195 9.25 -10.69 -11.28
CA ASP A 195 8.84 -9.74 -12.32
C ASP A 195 7.35 -9.87 -12.70
N VAL A 196 6.73 -10.99 -12.37
CA VAL A 196 5.31 -11.30 -12.61
C VAL A 196 4.72 -11.94 -11.35
N LYS A 197 3.43 -11.68 -11.08
CA LYS A 197 2.70 -12.33 -9.98
C LYS A 197 2.64 -13.85 -10.19
N GLY A 198 2.88 -14.61 -9.12
CA GLY A 198 2.75 -16.06 -9.08
C GLY A 198 3.96 -16.79 -8.53
N THR A 199 4.00 -18.10 -8.77
CA THR A 199 4.94 -19.03 -8.12
C THR A 199 6.20 -19.23 -8.97
N TYR A 200 7.37 -19.05 -8.35
CA TYR A 200 8.68 -19.45 -8.87
C TYR A 200 9.22 -20.59 -8.01
N GLN A 201 9.61 -21.71 -8.62
CA GLN A 201 10.28 -22.81 -7.95
C GLN A 201 11.75 -22.83 -8.37
N ILE A 202 12.66 -22.84 -7.40
CA ILE A 202 14.10 -22.72 -7.62
C ILE A 202 14.79 -23.83 -6.83
N GLN A 203 15.65 -24.58 -7.51
CA GLN A 203 16.43 -25.67 -6.94
C GLN A 203 17.87 -25.20 -6.71
N LEU A 204 18.37 -25.38 -5.48
CA LEU A 204 19.80 -25.39 -5.22
C LEU A 204 20.32 -26.81 -5.40
N LYS A 205 21.40 -26.96 -6.16
CA LYS A 205 22.25 -28.14 -6.15
C LYS A 205 23.60 -27.80 -5.51
N VAL A 206 24.07 -28.69 -4.64
CA VAL A 206 25.38 -28.58 -3.96
C VAL A 206 26.21 -29.79 -4.34
N THR A 207 27.48 -29.57 -4.74
CA THR A 207 28.42 -30.63 -5.13
C THR A 207 29.73 -30.48 -4.36
N ASP A 208 30.24 -31.59 -3.82
CA ASP A 208 31.52 -31.65 -3.08
C ASP A 208 32.76 -31.70 -4.00
N SER A 209 33.95 -31.90 -3.42
CA SER A 209 35.20 -31.90 -4.18
C SER A 209 35.52 -33.22 -4.90
N GLU A 210 34.81 -34.31 -4.59
CA GLU A 210 34.94 -35.62 -5.27
C GLU A 210 33.79 -35.92 -6.26
N GLY A 211 32.78 -35.04 -6.33
CA GLY A 211 31.70 -35.05 -7.31
C GLY A 211 30.37 -35.65 -6.82
N LEU A 212 30.18 -35.92 -5.53
CA LEU A 212 28.85 -36.26 -5.01
C LEU A 212 28.03 -34.98 -4.81
N SER A 213 26.71 -35.08 -4.94
CA SER A 213 25.81 -33.93 -4.86
C SER A 213 24.46 -34.26 -4.23
N SER A 214 23.82 -33.22 -3.72
CA SER A 214 22.42 -33.21 -3.27
C SER A 214 21.70 -31.96 -3.77
N ILE A 215 20.38 -31.95 -3.61
CA ILE A 215 19.50 -30.85 -4.05
C ILE A 215 18.52 -30.47 -2.94
N ASP A 216 18.10 -29.22 -2.94
CA ASP A 216 17.00 -28.69 -2.13
C ASP A 216 16.17 -27.68 -2.97
N GLU A 217 14.89 -27.52 -2.68
CA GLU A 217 13.95 -26.73 -3.49
C GLU A 217 13.13 -25.73 -2.66
N ILE A 218 13.16 -24.47 -3.08
CA ILE A 218 12.40 -23.37 -2.46
C ILE A 218 11.37 -22.79 -3.42
N THR A 219 10.29 -22.28 -2.82
CA THR A 219 9.22 -21.55 -3.51
C THR A 219 9.30 -20.07 -3.18
N ILE A 220 9.37 -19.23 -4.22
CA ILE A 220 9.22 -17.78 -4.09
C ILE A 220 7.89 -17.37 -4.72
N VAL A 221 7.02 -16.72 -3.95
CA VAL A 221 5.73 -16.19 -4.44
C VAL A 221 5.88 -14.70 -4.72
N GLY A 222 5.84 -14.32 -6.00
CA GLY A 222 5.69 -12.93 -6.42
C GLY A 222 4.25 -12.47 -6.19
N TYR A 223 4.02 -11.42 -5.41
CA TYR A 223 2.69 -10.84 -5.19
C TYR A 223 2.67 -9.32 -5.44
N HIS A 224 1.50 -8.74 -5.62
CA HIS A 224 1.32 -7.28 -5.70
C HIS A 224 0.64 -6.78 -4.43
N THR A 225 1.03 -5.59 -3.96
CA THR A 225 0.31 -4.89 -2.88
C THR A 225 -1.00 -4.32 -3.45
N PRO A 226 -2.17 -4.58 -2.83
CA PRO A 226 -3.43 -4.00 -3.26
C PRO A 226 -3.40 -2.47 -3.29
N VAL A 227 -4.04 -1.86 -4.30
CA VAL A 227 -4.25 -0.41 -4.38
C VAL A 227 -5.74 -0.13 -4.42
N LEU A 228 -6.30 0.22 -3.26
CA LEU A 228 -7.72 0.54 -3.12
C LEU A 228 -8.10 1.82 -3.84
N ARG A 229 -9.29 1.82 -4.46
CA ARG A 229 -9.96 2.99 -5.03
C ARG A 229 -11.44 2.93 -4.71
N MET A 230 -11.89 3.75 -3.78
CA MET A 230 -13.31 3.84 -3.39
C MET A 230 -14.00 4.92 -4.23
N GLN A 231 -15.17 4.59 -4.78
CA GLN A 231 -16.10 5.52 -5.41
C GLN A 231 -17.46 5.49 -4.68
N GLY A 232 -18.17 6.61 -4.72
CA GLY A 232 -19.51 6.75 -4.14
C GLY A 232 -19.83 8.21 -3.84
N PRO A 233 -21.04 8.52 -3.35
CA PRO A 233 -21.42 9.88 -3.01
C PRO A 233 -20.73 10.34 -1.72
N ALA A 234 -20.03 11.47 -1.78
CA ALA A 234 -19.49 12.14 -0.59
C ALA A 234 -20.59 12.72 0.32
N ILE A 235 -21.79 12.95 -0.22
CA ILE A 235 -22.97 13.46 0.49
C ILE A 235 -24.17 12.59 0.15
N ALA A 236 -24.80 12.02 1.16
CA ALA A 236 -25.86 11.02 1.05
C ALA A 236 -27.14 11.48 1.76
N ALA A 237 -28.30 11.32 1.10
CA ALA A 237 -29.58 11.73 1.66
C ALA A 237 -30.01 10.84 2.84
N ARG A 238 -30.30 11.45 3.99
CA ARG A 238 -30.85 10.76 5.17
C ARG A 238 -32.11 9.97 4.79
N GLY A 239 -32.18 8.72 5.23
CA GLY A 239 -33.27 7.79 4.90
C GLY A 239 -33.21 7.17 3.50
N SER A 240 -32.16 7.43 2.71
CA SER A 240 -31.91 6.81 1.40
C SER A 240 -30.59 6.01 1.41
N ALA A 241 -30.56 4.86 0.74
CA ALA A 241 -29.35 4.05 0.65
C ALA A 241 -28.32 4.67 -0.32
N ALA A 242 -27.08 4.85 0.16
CA ALA A 242 -25.93 5.25 -0.63
C ALA A 242 -25.04 4.03 -0.89
N THR A 243 -24.65 3.82 -2.16
CA THR A 243 -23.81 2.72 -2.60
C THR A 243 -22.38 3.20 -2.82
N TYR A 244 -21.42 2.36 -2.40
CA TYR A 244 -19.99 2.56 -2.57
C TYR A 244 -19.41 1.37 -3.33
N ASP A 245 -18.48 1.65 -4.24
CA ASP A 245 -17.85 0.67 -5.12
C ASP A 245 -16.33 0.78 -5.02
N ALA A 246 -15.66 -0.37 -5.09
CA ALA A 246 -14.22 -0.51 -5.11
C ALA A 246 -13.71 -1.26 -6.36
N SER A 247 -14.55 -1.43 -7.38
CA SER A 247 -14.26 -2.16 -8.62
C SER A 247 -13.06 -1.64 -9.43
N GLU A 248 -12.67 -0.36 -9.27
CA GLU A 248 -11.45 0.21 -9.85
C GLU A 248 -10.16 -0.09 -9.06
N SER A 249 -10.25 -0.76 -7.91
CA SER A 249 -9.08 -1.13 -7.11
C SER A 249 -8.19 -2.12 -7.87
N LEU A 250 -6.87 -1.96 -7.74
CA LEU A 250 -5.89 -2.79 -8.44
C LEU A 250 -5.33 -3.87 -7.49
N TYR A 251 -5.02 -5.03 -8.06
CA TYR A 251 -4.39 -6.16 -7.36
C TYR A 251 -5.22 -6.73 -6.19
N ILE A 252 -6.55 -6.75 -6.35
CA ILE A 252 -7.51 -7.25 -5.36
C ILE A 252 -8.07 -8.65 -5.70
N GLU A 253 -7.66 -9.25 -6.82
CA GLU A 253 -8.30 -10.45 -7.39
C GLU A 253 -8.29 -11.70 -6.48
N ASP A 254 -7.30 -11.83 -5.59
CA ASP A 254 -7.21 -12.88 -4.56
C ASP A 254 -7.38 -12.33 -3.13
N ALA A 255 -7.78 -11.06 -2.98
CA ALA A 255 -7.90 -10.42 -1.67
C ALA A 255 -9.37 -10.41 -1.20
N ARG A 256 -9.61 -10.75 0.08
CA ARG A 256 -10.92 -10.54 0.69
C ARG A 256 -11.08 -9.06 1.05
N LEU A 257 -12.11 -8.41 0.50
CA LEU A 257 -12.47 -7.03 0.83
C LEU A 257 -13.52 -7.01 1.94
N VAL A 258 -13.29 -6.20 2.98
CA VAL A 258 -14.21 -5.99 4.11
C VAL A 258 -14.47 -4.50 4.29
N TRP A 259 -15.74 -4.13 4.41
CA TRP A 259 -16.20 -2.76 4.66
C TRP A 259 -16.64 -2.60 6.12
N GLU A 260 -16.31 -1.47 6.72
CA GLU A 260 -16.63 -1.16 8.12
C GLU A 260 -17.15 0.28 8.26
N LEU A 261 -18.29 0.49 8.92
CA LEU A 261 -18.82 1.83 9.22
C LEU A 261 -18.34 2.26 10.61
N ILE A 262 -17.10 2.81 10.64
CA ILE A 262 -16.27 2.98 11.83
C ILE A 262 -16.55 4.25 12.64
N ALA A 263 -17.17 5.27 12.05
CA ALA A 263 -17.71 6.42 12.76
C ALA A 263 -19.06 6.84 12.18
N ARG A 264 -19.94 7.37 13.03
CA ARG A 264 -21.34 7.76 12.76
C ARG A 264 -21.72 8.91 13.72
N PRO A 265 -22.76 9.71 13.42
CA PRO A 265 -23.31 10.70 14.37
C PRO A 265 -23.80 10.05 15.67
N GLU A 266 -23.86 10.82 16.77
CA GLU A 266 -24.36 10.32 18.05
C GLU A 266 -25.82 9.85 17.93
N GLY A 267 -26.11 8.66 18.47
CA GLY A 267 -27.44 8.03 18.36
C GLY A 267 -27.70 7.28 17.04
N SER A 268 -26.80 7.34 16.06
CA SER A 268 -26.98 6.65 14.77
C SER A 268 -26.99 5.13 14.91
N THR A 269 -27.96 4.51 14.24
CA THR A 269 -28.18 3.07 14.12
C THR A 269 -27.88 2.53 12.72
N ALA A 270 -27.38 3.37 11.81
CA ALA A 270 -27.04 2.97 10.44
C ALA A 270 -26.03 1.82 10.40
N GLU A 271 -26.27 0.82 9.54
CA GLU A 271 -25.41 -0.36 9.33
C GLU A 271 -25.15 -0.60 7.83
N LEU A 272 -24.13 -1.40 7.52
CA LEU A 272 -23.79 -1.81 6.16
C LEU A 272 -24.66 -2.98 5.70
N THR A 273 -25.26 -2.86 4.53
CA THR A 273 -26.10 -3.89 3.90
C THR A 273 -25.29 -5.12 3.46
N VAL A 274 -24.04 -4.90 3.03
CA VAL A 274 -23.13 -5.92 2.52
C VAL A 274 -21.71 -5.62 3.02
N PRO A 275 -21.21 -6.28 4.08
CA PRO A 275 -19.91 -5.94 4.68
C PRO A 275 -18.70 -6.62 4.01
N GLU A 276 -18.89 -7.56 3.08
CA GLU A 276 -17.78 -8.18 2.32
C GLU A 276 -18.02 -8.11 0.81
N GLY A 277 -16.95 -7.83 0.04
CA GLY A 277 -16.99 -7.77 -1.43
C GLY A 277 -16.57 -6.41 -2.02
N VAL A 278 -16.67 -6.27 -3.34
CA VAL A 278 -16.25 -5.04 -4.06
C VAL A 278 -17.21 -3.86 -3.93
N THR A 279 -18.46 -4.09 -3.52
CA THR A 279 -19.46 -3.04 -3.29
C THR A 279 -20.08 -3.15 -1.91
N THR A 280 -20.50 -2.02 -1.36
CA THR A 280 -21.32 -1.96 -0.15
C THR A 280 -22.36 -0.85 -0.25
N SER A 281 -23.29 -0.80 0.71
CA SER A 281 -24.20 0.33 0.87
C SER A 281 -24.68 0.47 2.31
N PHE A 282 -24.92 1.71 2.74
CA PHE A 282 -25.63 2.01 4.00
C PHE A 282 -26.65 3.13 3.79
N THR A 283 -27.57 3.28 4.73
CA THR A 283 -28.52 4.38 4.78
C THR A 283 -28.18 5.29 5.97
N PRO A 284 -27.77 6.55 5.75
CA PRO A 284 -27.63 7.51 6.84
C PRO A 284 -28.99 7.72 7.52
N ASP A 285 -29.06 7.59 8.84
CA ASP A 285 -30.30 7.73 9.60
C ASP A 285 -30.36 9.02 10.43
N ILE A 286 -29.21 9.60 10.77
CA ILE A 286 -29.04 10.91 11.42
C ILE A 286 -28.17 11.83 10.53
N PRO A 287 -28.38 13.15 10.48
CA PRO A 287 -27.48 14.07 9.77
C PRO A 287 -26.09 14.13 10.42
N GLY A 288 -25.07 14.44 9.63
CA GLY A 288 -23.69 14.62 10.08
C GLY A 288 -22.69 13.65 9.44
N SER A 289 -21.48 13.59 9.99
CA SER A 289 -20.36 12.84 9.41
C SER A 289 -20.40 11.35 9.75
N TYR A 290 -20.19 10.53 8.72
CA TYR A 290 -19.93 9.09 8.79
C TYR A 290 -18.54 8.82 8.23
N LEU A 291 -17.86 7.79 8.74
CA LEU A 291 -16.57 7.34 8.22
C LEU A 291 -16.67 5.88 7.81
N LEU A 292 -16.55 5.65 6.50
CA LEU A 292 -16.55 4.33 5.89
C LEU A 292 -15.11 3.88 5.64
N ARG A 293 -14.74 2.71 6.16
CA ARG A 293 -13.46 2.06 5.89
C ARG A 293 -13.64 0.89 4.94
N LEU A 294 -12.65 0.68 4.07
CA LEU A 294 -12.45 -0.53 3.29
C LEU A 294 -11.07 -1.10 3.62
N THR A 295 -11.03 -2.38 3.99
CA THR A 295 -9.81 -3.13 4.31
C THR A 295 -9.67 -4.33 3.39
N THR A 296 -8.52 -4.49 2.74
CA THR A 296 -8.17 -5.73 2.03
C THR A 296 -7.43 -6.70 2.95
N TYR A 297 -7.69 -7.99 2.77
CA TYR A 297 -6.94 -9.09 3.35
C TYR A 297 -6.40 -9.94 2.20
N PRO A 298 -5.19 -9.65 1.68
CA PRO A 298 -4.54 -10.48 0.67
C PRO A 298 -3.95 -11.76 1.29
N ASP A 299 -3.74 -12.80 0.47
CA ASP A 299 -3.02 -14.03 0.89
C ASP A 299 -1.56 -13.77 1.31
N TYR A 300 -0.96 -12.68 0.82
CA TYR A 300 0.44 -12.31 1.07
C TYR A 300 0.60 -10.80 1.25
N GLY A 301 1.48 -10.41 2.17
CA GLY A 301 1.68 -9.01 2.57
C GLY A 301 0.71 -8.55 3.66
N GLU A 302 0.82 -7.29 4.04
CA GLU A 302 -0.04 -6.68 5.07
C GLU A 302 -1.40 -6.22 4.49
N PRO A 303 -2.47 -6.17 5.31
CA PRO A 303 -3.74 -5.54 4.95
C PRO A 303 -3.58 -4.10 4.47
N VAL A 304 -4.29 -3.72 3.41
CA VAL A 304 -4.33 -2.33 2.91
C VAL A 304 -5.67 -1.71 3.28
N VAL A 305 -5.63 -0.50 3.84
CA VAL A 305 -6.80 0.23 4.34
C VAL A 305 -6.99 1.50 3.52
N SER A 306 -8.25 1.82 3.21
CA SER A 306 -8.68 3.11 2.68
C SER A 306 -9.93 3.59 3.43
N GLU A 307 -10.09 4.90 3.58
CA GLU A 307 -11.20 5.50 4.32
C GLU A 307 -11.85 6.62 3.50
N LEU A 308 -13.16 6.78 3.66
CA LEU A 308 -13.98 7.77 2.97
C LEU A 308 -14.94 8.42 3.97
N SER A 309 -14.82 9.73 4.12
CA SER A 309 -15.81 10.53 4.86
C SER A 309 -17.07 10.71 4.01
N VAL A 310 -18.23 10.52 4.63
CA VAL A 310 -19.55 10.67 4.00
C VAL A 310 -20.40 11.59 4.87
N ILE A 311 -20.98 12.61 4.27
CA ILE A 311 -21.93 13.50 4.94
C ILE A 311 -23.34 12.93 4.76
N GLY A 312 -23.96 12.44 5.83
CA GLY A 312 -25.41 12.21 5.85
C GLY A 312 -26.13 13.55 5.97
N ALA A 313 -26.99 13.90 5.01
CA ALA A 313 -27.61 15.21 4.95
C ALA A 313 -29.15 15.12 4.82
N THR A 314 -29.85 16.05 5.45
CA THR A 314 -31.31 16.15 5.39
C THR A 314 -31.76 16.57 3.98
N PRO A 315 -32.53 15.74 3.26
CA PRO A 315 -32.87 16.01 1.86
C PRO A 315 -34.00 17.04 1.71
N LEU A 316 -33.77 18.02 0.83
CA LEU A 316 -34.73 19.05 0.44
C LEU A 316 -35.08 18.92 -1.04
N SER A 317 -36.37 18.88 -1.37
CA SER A 317 -36.89 19.01 -2.74
C SER A 317 -38.34 19.51 -2.72
N GLY A 318 -38.88 19.88 -3.88
CA GLY A 318 -40.28 20.23 -4.06
C GLY A 318 -40.61 21.71 -3.84
N ILE A 319 -41.91 22.01 -3.75
CA ILE A 319 -42.45 23.37 -3.63
C ILE A 319 -42.81 23.66 -2.17
N TYR A 320 -42.23 24.71 -1.62
CA TYR A 320 -42.49 25.22 -0.28
C TYR A 320 -43.51 26.36 -0.39
N SER A 321 -44.77 26.05 -0.08
CA SER A 321 -45.93 26.96 -0.15
C SER A 321 -46.41 27.46 1.22
N SER A 322 -45.62 27.19 2.25
CA SER A 322 -45.73 27.75 3.59
C SER A 322 -44.34 28.13 4.08
N ASP A 323 -44.25 28.92 5.14
CA ASP A 323 -42.98 29.25 5.77
C ASP A 323 -42.23 27.99 6.22
N PHE A 324 -40.91 28.01 6.04
CA PHE A 324 -40.00 26.93 6.38
C PHE A 324 -38.69 27.51 6.93
N THR A 325 -38.04 26.78 7.85
CA THR A 325 -36.74 27.16 8.39
C THR A 325 -35.90 25.89 8.54
N MET A 326 -34.73 25.88 7.94
CA MET A 326 -33.69 24.88 8.19
C MET A 326 -33.15 25.09 9.61
N VAL A 327 -33.25 24.06 10.46
CA VAL A 327 -32.84 24.13 11.87
C VAL A 327 -31.51 23.44 12.07
N LEU A 328 -30.68 23.97 12.98
CA LEU A 328 -29.29 23.52 13.15
C LEU A 328 -29.19 22.05 13.58
N SER A 329 -30.17 21.55 14.35
CA SER A 329 -30.26 20.14 14.78
C SER A 329 -30.50 19.14 13.65
N GLU A 330 -30.90 19.61 12.47
CA GLU A 330 -31.18 18.80 11.27
C GLU A 330 -30.16 19.06 10.14
N SER A 331 -29.20 19.95 10.40
CA SER A 331 -28.04 20.25 9.55
C SER A 331 -27.03 19.09 9.60
N PRO A 332 -26.28 18.80 8.52
CA PRO A 332 -26.31 19.44 7.20
C PRO A 332 -27.53 19.09 6.37
N TYR A 333 -27.90 19.99 5.46
CA TYR A 333 -28.96 19.80 4.48
C TYR A 333 -28.38 19.59 3.07
N MET A 334 -29.13 18.94 2.19
CA MET A 334 -28.79 18.83 0.77
C MET A 334 -29.99 19.07 -0.14
N LEU A 335 -29.76 19.71 -1.28
CA LEU A 335 -30.74 19.72 -2.36
C LEU A 335 -30.78 18.33 -3.01
N ALA A 336 -31.81 17.54 -2.69
CA ALA A 336 -32.08 16.22 -3.28
C ALA A 336 -32.97 16.31 -4.54
N GLY A 337 -33.34 17.53 -4.93
CA GLY A 337 -34.09 17.86 -6.13
C GLY A 337 -34.19 19.38 -6.25
N TRP A 338 -34.93 19.86 -7.25
CA TRP A 338 -35.30 21.27 -7.34
C TRP A 338 -36.10 21.69 -6.09
N VAL A 339 -35.71 22.80 -5.47
CA VAL A 339 -36.46 23.43 -4.38
C VAL A 339 -37.03 24.75 -4.90
N GLN A 340 -38.31 25.01 -4.63
CA GLN A 340 -39.00 26.22 -5.09
C GLN A 340 -39.78 26.87 -3.93
N VAL A 341 -39.43 28.11 -3.57
CA VAL A 341 -40.11 28.91 -2.54
C VAL A 341 -41.24 29.71 -3.20
N ALA A 342 -42.48 29.50 -2.77
CA ALA A 342 -43.63 30.23 -3.31
C ALA A 342 -43.62 31.71 -2.92
N SER A 343 -44.28 32.56 -3.71
CA SER A 343 -44.27 34.03 -3.53
C SER A 343 -44.89 34.54 -2.22
N SER A 344 -45.68 33.71 -1.54
CA SER A 344 -46.28 34.02 -0.23
C SER A 344 -45.62 33.25 0.92
N SER A 345 -44.32 32.93 0.83
CA SER A 345 -43.63 32.07 1.80
C SER A 345 -42.19 32.53 2.07
N ARG A 346 -41.77 32.40 3.34
CA ARG A 346 -40.39 32.59 3.81
C ARG A 346 -39.67 31.25 3.89
N PHE A 347 -38.53 31.14 3.21
CA PHE A 347 -37.59 30.03 3.35
C PHE A 347 -36.34 30.54 4.06
N ALA A 348 -35.98 29.95 5.20
CA ALA A 348 -34.94 30.48 6.07
C ALA A 348 -34.01 29.41 6.62
N ALA A 349 -32.98 29.84 7.34
CA ALA A 349 -32.01 28.99 8.02
C ALA A 349 -31.60 29.59 9.36
N GLU A 350 -31.36 28.74 10.35
CA GLU A 350 -30.69 29.13 11.59
C GLU A 350 -29.18 29.38 11.36
N PRO A 351 -28.52 30.21 12.20
CA PRO A 351 -27.06 30.38 12.16
C PRO A 351 -26.31 29.04 12.26
N GLY A 352 -25.23 28.88 11.50
CA GLY A 352 -24.43 27.65 11.47
C GLY A 352 -24.98 26.51 10.59
N VAL A 353 -26.12 26.70 9.92
CA VAL A 353 -26.66 25.68 9.01
C VAL A 353 -25.79 25.54 7.75
N GLU A 354 -25.56 24.30 7.33
CA GLU A 354 -24.88 23.92 6.09
C GLU A 354 -25.91 23.42 5.06
N LEU A 355 -25.80 23.88 3.81
CA LEU A 355 -26.62 23.43 2.68
C LEU A 355 -25.75 23.09 1.47
N TYR A 356 -25.91 21.87 0.95
CA TYR A 356 -25.15 21.34 -0.17
C TYR A 356 -25.97 21.27 -1.47
N GLY A 357 -25.50 21.98 -2.50
CA GLY A 357 -26.09 21.99 -3.84
C GLY A 357 -25.60 20.83 -4.71
N GLN A 358 -26.33 19.71 -4.70
CA GLN A 358 -26.04 18.55 -5.58
C GLN A 358 -26.50 18.78 -7.04
N GLY A 359 -26.08 19.89 -7.64
CA GLY A 359 -26.39 20.29 -9.02
C GLY A 359 -27.76 20.95 -9.25
N TYR A 360 -28.72 20.75 -8.34
CA TYR A 360 -30.05 21.38 -8.37
C TYR A 360 -30.03 22.87 -8.00
N GLN A 361 -31.09 23.60 -8.36
CA GLN A 361 -31.31 24.99 -7.92
C GLN A 361 -32.26 25.10 -6.73
N LEU A 362 -32.01 26.13 -5.91
CA LEU A 362 -32.97 26.77 -5.02
C LEU A 362 -33.60 27.96 -5.78
N GLN A 363 -34.87 27.85 -6.11
CA GLN A 363 -35.64 28.85 -6.85
C GLN A 363 -36.52 29.65 -5.88
N VAL A 364 -36.31 30.96 -5.80
CA VAL A 364 -36.96 31.85 -4.83
C VAL A 364 -37.95 32.75 -5.56
N TRP A 365 -39.25 32.58 -5.30
CA TRP A 365 -40.30 33.50 -5.76
C TRP A 365 -40.87 34.35 -4.61
N GLY A 366 -40.66 33.91 -3.36
CA GLY A 366 -41.05 34.63 -2.13
C GLY A 366 -39.85 35.26 -1.43
N LEU A 367 -39.76 35.03 -0.12
CA LEU A 367 -38.67 35.52 0.73
C LEU A 367 -37.65 34.42 1.00
N LEU A 368 -36.38 34.66 0.68
CA LEU A 368 -35.25 33.91 1.26
C LEU A 368 -34.67 34.71 2.43
N ASP A 369 -34.42 34.07 3.57
CA ASP A 369 -33.90 34.75 4.77
C ASP A 369 -32.85 33.87 5.48
N PHE A 370 -31.61 33.95 5.00
CA PHE A 370 -30.46 33.28 5.59
C PHE A 370 -29.65 34.30 6.37
N SER A 371 -29.94 34.40 7.67
CA SER A 371 -29.33 35.36 8.59
C SER A 371 -28.49 34.63 9.64
N GLY A 372 -27.21 34.41 9.33
CA GLY A 372 -26.23 33.83 10.24
C GLY A 372 -25.67 34.85 11.25
N THR A 373 -24.54 34.50 11.85
CA THR A 373 -23.75 35.38 12.73
C THR A 373 -22.25 35.23 12.45
N GLU A 374 -21.41 36.09 12.99
CA GLU A 374 -19.95 36.04 12.80
C GLU A 374 -19.33 34.71 13.26
N ASP A 375 -19.77 34.20 14.43
CA ASP A 375 -19.32 32.91 15.00
C ASP A 375 -20.04 31.69 14.39
N ALA A 376 -21.23 31.88 13.80
CA ALA A 376 -22.06 30.81 13.24
C ALA A 376 -22.64 31.25 11.89
N ARG A 377 -21.78 31.19 10.87
CA ARG A 377 -22.06 31.56 9.48
C ARG A 377 -22.83 30.45 8.77
N ILE A 378 -23.61 30.78 7.73
CA ILE A 378 -24.42 29.79 6.99
C ILE A 378 -23.65 29.34 5.74
N LEU A 379 -23.28 28.07 5.67
CA LEU A 379 -22.50 27.52 4.54
C LEU A 379 -23.41 27.11 3.38
N LEU A 380 -23.13 27.63 2.19
CA LEU A 380 -23.77 27.30 0.92
C LEU A 380 -22.75 26.71 -0.05
N ASN A 381 -22.43 25.43 0.11
CA ASN A 381 -21.50 24.72 -0.78
C ASN A 381 -22.21 24.29 -2.07
N ASN A 382 -21.70 24.76 -3.22
CA ASN A 382 -22.20 24.53 -4.57
C ASN A 382 -23.69 24.86 -4.81
N VAL A 383 -24.33 25.63 -3.93
CA VAL A 383 -25.76 25.97 -4.02
C VAL A 383 -26.00 26.94 -5.18
N ARG A 384 -27.06 26.68 -5.97
CA ARG A 384 -27.44 27.51 -7.12
C ARG A 384 -28.75 28.24 -6.83
N ILE A 385 -28.66 29.52 -6.46
CA ILE A 385 -29.80 30.37 -6.12
C ILE A 385 -30.28 31.16 -7.34
N LYS A 386 -31.59 31.09 -7.61
CA LYS A 386 -32.29 31.80 -8.68
C LYS A 386 -33.50 32.56 -8.13
N SER A 387 -33.59 33.86 -8.39
CA SER A 387 -34.78 34.68 -8.12
C SER A 387 -35.83 34.59 -9.24
N ASP A 388 -37.09 34.83 -8.90
CA ASP A 388 -38.04 35.54 -9.79
C ASP A 388 -38.06 37.05 -9.49
N ARG A 389 -38.60 37.85 -10.40
CA ARG A 389 -38.67 39.32 -10.30
C ARG A 389 -39.28 39.82 -8.99
N GLU A 390 -40.36 39.21 -8.50
CA GLU A 390 -41.08 39.71 -7.32
C GLU A 390 -40.52 39.16 -5.99
N SER A 391 -39.44 38.39 -6.04
CA SER A 391 -38.80 37.81 -4.84
C SER A 391 -37.93 38.81 -4.08
N PHE A 392 -37.73 38.52 -2.79
CA PHE A 392 -36.77 39.21 -1.94
C PHE A 392 -35.81 38.21 -1.29
N MET A 393 -34.53 38.58 -1.14
CA MET A 393 -33.55 37.75 -0.42
C MET A 393 -32.77 38.57 0.60
N ASN A 394 -32.82 38.15 1.87
CA ASN A 394 -31.99 38.64 2.95
C ASN A 394 -30.89 37.60 3.23
N LEU A 395 -29.64 37.97 3.01
CA LEU A 395 -28.47 37.10 3.06
C LEU A 395 -27.41 37.79 3.92
N ARG A 396 -27.19 37.27 5.14
CA ARG A 396 -26.25 37.88 6.08
C ARG A 396 -25.40 36.84 6.80
N PHE A 397 -24.09 37.09 6.89
CA PHE A 397 -23.10 36.11 7.39
C PHE A 397 -23.24 34.74 6.68
N VAL A 398 -23.35 34.79 5.35
CA VAL A 398 -23.47 33.61 4.49
C VAL A 398 -22.13 33.37 3.80
N ASP A 399 -21.75 32.09 3.68
CA ASP A 399 -20.49 31.65 3.11
C ASP A 399 -20.77 30.82 1.85
N PHE A 400 -20.54 31.43 0.69
CA PHE A 400 -20.76 30.81 -0.62
C PHE A 400 -19.46 30.15 -1.09
N ASP A 401 -19.47 28.82 -1.17
CA ASP A 401 -18.36 28.00 -1.67
C ASP A 401 -18.76 27.37 -3.01
N GLY A 402 -18.46 28.07 -4.10
CA GLY A 402 -18.89 27.72 -5.44
C GLY A 402 -20.40 27.83 -5.66
N GLY A 403 -20.92 27.14 -6.68
CA GLY A 403 -22.35 27.15 -7.02
C GLY A 403 -22.73 28.29 -7.98
N ALA A 404 -23.81 29.01 -7.68
CA ALA A 404 -24.21 30.20 -8.43
C ALA A 404 -25.18 31.09 -7.63
N PHE A 405 -25.00 32.41 -7.69
CA PHE A 405 -25.97 33.39 -7.18
C PHE A 405 -26.39 34.31 -8.32
N LEU A 406 -27.67 34.26 -8.72
CA LEU A 406 -28.26 35.12 -9.76
C LEU A 406 -27.51 35.17 -11.11
N ASN A 407 -27.01 34.02 -11.60
CA ASN A 407 -26.25 33.97 -12.85
C ASN A 407 -27.13 34.02 -14.14
N ASP A 408 -28.44 33.79 -14.01
CA ASP A 408 -29.39 33.70 -15.13
C ASP A 408 -29.65 35.06 -15.80
N ALA A 409 -29.88 35.06 -17.12
CA ALA A 409 -30.16 36.27 -17.91
C ALA A 409 -31.63 36.76 -17.85
N GLY A 410 -32.32 36.52 -16.72
CA GLY A 410 -33.71 36.92 -16.48
C GLY A 410 -33.82 38.14 -15.56
N LEU A 411 -35.02 38.73 -15.45
CA LEU A 411 -35.29 39.78 -14.46
C LEU A 411 -35.06 39.25 -13.04
N THR A 412 -34.42 40.06 -12.19
CA THR A 412 -34.02 39.63 -10.84
C THR A 412 -34.94 40.17 -9.76
N GLY A 413 -35.04 39.45 -8.65
CA GLY A 413 -35.58 39.98 -7.40
C GLY A 413 -34.68 41.04 -6.77
N SER A 414 -35.16 41.69 -5.70
CA SER A 414 -34.34 42.57 -4.86
C SER A 414 -33.68 41.77 -3.73
N PHE A 415 -32.54 42.23 -3.22
CA PHE A 415 -31.85 41.52 -2.15
C PHE A 415 -30.89 42.40 -1.36
N TRP A 416 -30.64 41.97 -0.12
CA TRP A 416 -29.54 42.43 0.72
C TRP A 416 -28.56 41.27 0.93
N LEU A 417 -27.30 41.48 0.60
CA LEU A 417 -26.17 40.58 0.79
C LEU A 417 -25.14 41.31 1.66
N GLN A 418 -24.96 40.86 2.89
CA GLN A 418 -24.17 41.59 3.90
C GLN A 418 -23.26 40.69 4.74
N ASP A 419 -22.10 41.21 5.14
CA ASP A 419 -21.14 40.51 6.03
C ASP A 419 -20.74 39.10 5.54
N SER A 420 -20.93 38.82 4.25
CA SER A 420 -20.88 37.50 3.62
C SER A 420 -19.60 37.29 2.83
N ARG A 421 -19.17 36.04 2.66
CA ARG A 421 -17.93 35.69 1.95
C ARG A 421 -18.28 34.82 0.75
N LEU A 422 -17.67 35.08 -0.40
CA LEU A 422 -18.09 34.52 -1.68
C LEU A 422 -16.86 34.08 -2.48
N ILE A 423 -16.70 32.76 -2.64
CA ILE A 423 -15.57 32.14 -3.34
C ILE A 423 -16.07 31.26 -4.51
N GLY A 424 -15.41 31.35 -5.66
CA GLY A 424 -15.64 30.42 -6.78
C GLY A 424 -16.94 30.62 -7.57
N LEU A 425 -17.64 31.73 -7.38
CA LEU A 425 -18.93 32.00 -8.02
C LEU A 425 -18.81 32.52 -9.46
N PRO A 426 -19.66 32.07 -10.40
CA PRO A 426 -19.82 32.73 -11.69
C PRO A 426 -20.49 34.11 -11.53
N ALA A 427 -20.47 34.93 -12.60
CA ALA A 427 -20.94 36.32 -12.57
C ALA A 427 -22.34 36.50 -11.95
N ILE A 428 -22.47 37.41 -10.99
CA ILE A 428 -23.75 37.76 -10.35
C ILE A 428 -24.44 38.79 -11.25
N ARG A 429 -25.62 38.47 -11.80
CA ARG A 429 -26.39 39.42 -12.62
C ARG A 429 -27.48 40.09 -11.77
N ILE A 430 -27.67 41.38 -11.98
CA ILE A 430 -28.76 42.18 -11.39
C ILE A 430 -29.47 42.86 -12.56
N LEU A 431 -30.65 42.39 -12.94
CA LEU A 431 -31.37 42.84 -14.15
C LEU A 431 -32.72 43.45 -13.76
N SER A 432 -32.76 44.79 -13.72
CA SER A 432 -33.94 45.60 -13.39
C SER A 432 -34.79 45.09 -12.20
N PRO A 433 -34.19 45.03 -10.99
CA PRO A 433 -34.91 44.64 -9.77
C PRO A 433 -36.05 45.62 -9.44
N PRO A 434 -37.10 45.19 -8.71
CA PRO A 434 -38.28 46.01 -8.42
C PRO A 434 -38.04 47.10 -7.35
N SER A 435 -37.01 46.94 -6.52
CA SER A 435 -36.61 47.85 -5.43
C SER A 435 -35.11 47.80 -5.18
N ASP A 436 -34.61 48.61 -4.25
CA ASP A 436 -33.20 48.75 -3.92
C ASP A 436 -32.48 47.41 -3.67
N VAL A 437 -31.19 47.36 -4.02
CA VAL A 437 -30.30 46.22 -3.82
C VAL A 437 -29.09 46.67 -3.01
N LEU A 438 -28.66 45.84 -2.05
CA LEU A 438 -27.55 46.15 -1.15
C LEU A 438 -26.54 45.01 -1.12
N MET A 439 -25.32 45.27 -1.59
CA MET A 439 -24.13 44.47 -1.31
C MET A 439 -23.22 45.28 -0.38
N ALA A 440 -23.13 44.91 0.90
CA ALA A 440 -22.30 45.63 1.86
C ALA A 440 -21.42 44.76 2.76
N ARG A 441 -20.13 45.11 2.87
CA ARG A 441 -19.15 44.41 3.72
C ARG A 441 -18.98 42.93 3.38
N ASN A 442 -18.97 42.60 2.09
CA ASN A 442 -18.73 41.24 1.62
C ASN A 442 -17.30 41.07 1.09
N SER A 443 -16.76 39.85 1.19
CA SER A 443 -15.50 39.47 0.54
C SER A 443 -15.78 38.61 -0.69
N PHE A 444 -15.19 38.99 -1.83
CA PHE A 444 -15.28 38.29 -3.11
C PHE A 444 -13.90 37.80 -3.56
N CYS A 445 -13.78 36.49 -3.77
CA CYS A 445 -12.58 35.81 -4.28
C CYS A 445 -12.98 34.83 -5.41
N LEU A 446 -12.09 34.58 -6.38
CA LEU A 446 -12.33 33.60 -7.47
C LEU A 446 -13.69 33.76 -8.20
N TYR A 447 -14.15 35.00 -8.37
CA TYR A 447 -15.52 35.32 -8.77
C TYR A 447 -15.60 35.84 -10.22
N GLY A 448 -16.79 35.72 -10.83
CA GLY A 448 -17.03 36.10 -12.23
C GLY A 448 -17.44 37.57 -12.48
N GLY A 449 -17.36 38.44 -11.46
CA GLY A 449 -17.84 39.82 -11.52
C GLY A 449 -19.30 40.02 -11.07
N ILE A 450 -19.68 41.28 -10.86
CA ILE A 450 -21.07 41.73 -10.64
C ILE A 450 -21.52 42.50 -11.88
N ASN A 451 -22.68 42.15 -12.44
CA ASN A 451 -23.22 42.67 -13.69
C ASN A 451 -24.57 43.37 -13.43
N VAL A 452 -24.55 44.67 -13.20
CA VAL A 452 -25.77 45.49 -13.02
C VAL A 452 -26.29 45.97 -14.37
N SER A 453 -27.58 45.80 -14.63
CA SER A 453 -28.24 46.25 -15.87
C SER A 453 -29.67 46.70 -15.58
N VAL A 454 -29.93 48.01 -15.63
CA VAL A 454 -31.21 48.62 -15.27
C VAL A 454 -31.85 49.27 -16.49
N ILE A 455 -32.58 48.44 -17.26
CA ILE A 455 -33.14 48.81 -18.57
C ILE A 455 -34.63 49.17 -18.55
N ALA A 456 -35.40 48.67 -17.57
CA ALA A 456 -36.83 48.96 -17.44
C ALA A 456 -37.33 48.90 -15.98
N ILE A 457 -37.49 50.07 -15.35
CA ILE A 457 -38.06 50.24 -14.00
C ILE A 457 -39.20 51.29 -14.03
N LEU A 458 -40.12 51.21 -13.06
CA LEU A 458 -41.27 52.13 -12.96
C LEU A 458 -41.05 53.27 -11.96
N ASN A 459 -40.16 53.07 -10.98
CA ASN A 459 -39.77 54.02 -9.94
C ASN A 459 -38.24 54.13 -9.92
N PRO A 460 -37.63 55.25 -9.47
CA PRO A 460 -36.21 55.27 -9.14
C PRO A 460 -35.91 54.24 -8.05
N ILE A 461 -34.75 53.60 -8.16
CA ILE A 461 -34.16 52.70 -7.17
C ILE A 461 -32.67 53.03 -7.03
N THR A 462 -32.06 52.64 -5.91
CA THR A 462 -30.62 52.72 -5.71
C THR A 462 -30.02 51.33 -5.51
N ILE A 463 -28.93 51.05 -6.24
CA ILE A 463 -28.17 49.81 -6.13
C ILE A 463 -26.84 50.13 -5.45
N TYR A 464 -26.66 49.65 -4.23
CA TYR A 464 -25.50 49.88 -3.40
C TYR A 464 -24.53 48.70 -3.48
N VAL A 465 -23.31 48.93 -3.96
CA VAL A 465 -22.17 48.02 -3.83
C VAL A 465 -21.13 48.76 -3.00
N GLN A 466 -21.19 48.63 -1.69
CA GLN A 466 -20.40 49.45 -0.77
C GLN A 466 -19.57 48.66 0.25
N ASN A 467 -18.37 49.14 0.55
CA ASN A 467 -17.47 48.51 1.52
C ASN A 467 -17.17 47.01 1.27
N ASN A 468 -17.17 46.54 0.03
CA ASN A 468 -16.82 45.15 -0.30
C ASN A 468 -15.34 45.02 -0.66
N SER A 469 -14.73 43.87 -0.39
CA SER A 469 -13.36 43.55 -0.82
C SER A 469 -13.38 42.59 -1.99
N PHE A 470 -12.56 42.86 -3.00
CA PHE A 470 -12.51 42.13 -4.27
C PHE A 470 -11.07 41.67 -4.56
N SER A 471 -10.88 40.36 -4.77
CA SER A 471 -9.64 39.81 -5.35
C SER A 471 -9.89 38.81 -6.49
N TYR A 472 -9.17 39.02 -7.57
CA TYR A 472 -9.25 38.34 -8.86
C TYR A 472 -8.18 37.24 -8.97
N CYS A 473 -8.32 36.18 -8.18
CA CYS A 473 -7.33 35.10 -8.11
C CYS A 473 -7.33 34.13 -9.31
N GLY A 474 -7.47 34.64 -10.55
CA GLY A 474 -7.51 33.85 -11.78
C GLY A 474 -8.92 33.41 -12.22
N GLY A 475 -9.89 34.33 -12.16
CA GLY A 475 -11.29 34.07 -12.52
C GLY A 475 -11.59 34.05 -14.03
N TRP A 476 -12.89 34.10 -14.35
CA TRP A 476 -13.42 34.23 -15.72
C TRP A 476 -14.12 35.58 -15.97
N GLY A 477 -14.13 36.49 -14.99
CA GLY A 477 -14.83 37.77 -15.04
C GLY A 477 -13.99 38.85 -15.74
N ALA A 478 -14.61 39.64 -16.62
CA ALA A 478 -13.91 40.75 -17.29
C ALA A 478 -13.77 42.02 -16.41
N TYR A 479 -14.38 42.03 -15.22
CA TYR A 479 -14.41 43.15 -14.29
C TYR A 479 -14.91 42.72 -12.89
N ALA A 480 -14.62 43.53 -11.87
CA ALA A 480 -15.21 43.36 -10.54
C ALA A 480 -16.69 43.79 -10.51
N VAL A 481 -16.99 44.98 -11.03
CA VAL A 481 -18.36 45.50 -11.20
C VAL A 481 -18.51 46.14 -12.57
N ALA A 482 -19.43 45.63 -13.38
CA ALA A 482 -20.00 46.38 -14.50
C ALA A 482 -21.39 46.90 -14.14
N ALA A 483 -21.69 48.12 -14.60
CA ALA A 483 -22.96 48.78 -14.34
C ALA A 483 -23.49 49.51 -15.57
N GLU A 484 -24.75 49.22 -15.92
CA GLU A 484 -25.50 49.91 -16.96
C GLU A 484 -26.90 50.30 -16.47
N SER A 485 -27.34 51.50 -16.80
CA SER A 485 -28.70 51.99 -16.56
C SER A 485 -29.13 52.92 -17.69
N THR A 486 -30.23 52.58 -18.37
CA THR A 486 -30.91 53.46 -19.33
C THR A 486 -32.07 54.22 -18.68
N THR A 487 -32.02 54.38 -17.36
CA THR A 487 -33.10 54.88 -16.50
C THR A 487 -32.56 55.84 -15.44
N ASN A 488 -33.42 56.34 -14.56
CA ASN A 488 -33.03 57.19 -13.42
C ASN A 488 -32.64 56.41 -12.16
N ALA A 489 -32.32 55.12 -12.27
CA ALA A 489 -31.66 54.40 -11.18
C ALA A 489 -30.26 54.94 -10.90
N GLU A 490 -29.90 54.98 -9.62
CA GLU A 490 -28.58 55.35 -9.13
C GLU A 490 -27.80 54.10 -8.73
N ILE A 491 -26.52 54.04 -9.08
CA ILE A 491 -25.66 52.90 -8.77
C ILE A 491 -24.45 53.42 -7.99
N ILE A 492 -24.41 53.13 -6.69
CA ILE A 492 -23.41 53.66 -5.75
C ILE A 492 -22.38 52.57 -5.49
N VAL A 493 -21.13 52.82 -5.90
CA VAL A 493 -20.01 51.90 -5.76
C VAL A 493 -18.94 52.57 -4.92
N ARG A 494 -19.02 52.54 -3.58
CA ARG A 494 -18.13 53.33 -2.70
C ARG A 494 -17.53 52.54 -1.53
N GLY A 495 -16.38 52.96 -1.01
CA GLY A 495 -15.71 52.32 0.12
C GLY A 495 -15.11 50.94 -0.18
N ASN A 496 -15.28 50.42 -1.40
CA ASN A 496 -14.81 49.10 -1.79
C ASN A 496 -13.29 49.06 -1.91
N THR A 497 -12.73 47.86 -1.80
CA THR A 497 -11.30 47.58 -1.94
C THR A 497 -11.09 46.66 -3.12
N PHE A 498 -10.50 47.19 -4.20
CA PHE A 498 -10.04 46.43 -5.36
C PHE A 498 -8.55 46.15 -5.18
N LEU A 499 -8.16 44.87 -5.09
CA LEU A 499 -6.79 44.48 -4.76
C LEU A 499 -5.89 44.25 -5.99
N ASP A 500 -6.47 43.88 -7.13
CA ASP A 500 -5.73 43.40 -8.29
C ASP A 500 -5.62 44.52 -9.35
N THR A 501 -4.41 45.05 -9.54
CA THR A 501 -4.17 46.28 -10.32
C THR A 501 -3.85 46.05 -11.81
N ASP A 502 -4.01 44.82 -12.29
CA ASP A 502 -3.67 44.40 -13.67
C ASP A 502 -4.91 44.05 -14.53
N HIS A 503 -6.11 44.21 -13.96
CA HIS A 503 -7.40 43.98 -14.61
C HIS A 503 -8.33 45.20 -14.43
N VAL A 504 -9.36 45.31 -15.28
CA VAL A 504 -10.43 46.30 -15.09
C VAL A 504 -11.19 45.94 -13.81
N ALA A 505 -11.33 46.88 -12.87
CA ALA A 505 -12.20 46.73 -11.71
C ALA A 505 -13.62 47.22 -12.02
N LEU A 506 -13.76 48.45 -12.54
CA LEU A 506 -15.05 49.08 -12.83
C LEU A 506 -15.29 49.30 -14.32
N SER A 507 -16.53 49.08 -14.78
CA SER A 507 -16.90 49.16 -16.20
C SER A 507 -18.31 49.72 -16.38
N THR A 508 -18.50 50.77 -17.19
CA THR A 508 -19.84 51.37 -17.40
C THR A 508 -20.18 51.67 -18.85
N GLY A 509 -21.33 51.17 -19.34
CA GLY A 509 -21.87 51.53 -20.65
C GLY A 509 -22.73 52.80 -20.64
N THR A 510 -23.74 52.83 -19.77
CA THR A 510 -24.71 53.93 -19.60
C THR A 510 -25.13 54.09 -18.13
N GLY A 511 -25.53 55.28 -17.69
CA GLY A 511 -26.22 55.50 -16.41
C GLY A 511 -25.48 56.41 -15.42
N ASN A 512 -26.13 56.69 -14.29
CA ASN A 512 -25.57 57.47 -13.19
C ASN A 512 -24.88 56.55 -12.16
N ILE A 513 -23.55 56.49 -12.22
CA ILE A 513 -22.71 55.63 -11.38
C ILE A 513 -21.73 56.49 -10.58
N ASP A 514 -21.72 56.32 -9.26
CA ASP A 514 -20.88 57.07 -8.32
C ASP A 514 -19.82 56.15 -7.72
N ALA A 515 -18.59 56.26 -8.21
CA ALA A 515 -17.46 55.37 -7.90
C ALA A 515 -16.36 56.03 -7.05
N ARG A 516 -16.71 57.10 -6.33
CA ARG A 516 -15.78 57.84 -5.46
C ARG A 516 -15.48 57.06 -4.19
N GLU A 517 -14.46 57.48 -3.46
CA GLU A 517 -14.17 56.95 -2.12
C GLU A 517 -13.92 55.43 -2.11
N ASN A 518 -13.42 54.84 -3.22
CA ASN A 518 -12.91 53.46 -3.24
C ASN A 518 -11.40 53.42 -3.02
N TYR A 519 -10.90 52.27 -2.56
CA TYR A 519 -9.48 51.93 -2.45
C TYR A 519 -9.08 51.01 -3.61
N TRP A 520 -7.96 51.33 -4.28
CA TRP A 520 -7.52 50.69 -5.54
C TRP A 520 -6.24 49.87 -5.41
N SER A 521 -5.76 49.61 -4.17
CA SER A 521 -4.46 48.99 -3.88
C SER A 521 -3.23 49.69 -4.52
N THR A 522 -3.42 50.91 -5.03
CA THR A 522 -2.39 51.76 -5.63
C THR A 522 -2.79 53.24 -5.49
N THR A 523 -1.81 54.12 -5.57
CA THR A 523 -2.02 55.59 -5.61
C THR A 523 -1.57 56.21 -6.93
N SER A 524 -1.38 55.40 -7.98
CA SER A 524 -0.93 55.85 -9.31
C SER A 524 -2.13 56.10 -10.22
N PRO A 525 -2.44 57.35 -10.63
CA PRO A 525 -3.62 57.65 -11.44
C PRO A 525 -3.64 56.86 -12.74
N ALA A 526 -2.49 56.73 -13.43
CA ALA A 526 -2.38 55.98 -14.69
C ALA A 526 -2.58 54.44 -14.54
N VAL A 527 -2.64 53.91 -13.32
CA VAL A 527 -3.03 52.51 -13.04
C VAL A 527 -4.51 52.46 -12.66
N ILE A 528 -5.00 53.40 -11.84
CA ILE A 528 -6.42 53.54 -11.52
C ILE A 528 -7.25 53.74 -12.81
N GLU A 529 -6.75 54.56 -13.74
CA GLU A 529 -7.32 54.77 -15.08
C GLU A 529 -7.36 53.47 -15.92
N GLN A 530 -6.46 52.50 -15.71
CA GLN A 530 -6.52 51.19 -16.39
C GLN A 530 -7.44 50.20 -15.67
N MET A 531 -7.71 50.42 -14.38
CA MET A 531 -8.69 49.67 -13.58
C MET A 531 -10.13 50.18 -13.79
N ILE A 532 -10.32 51.23 -14.59
CA ILE A 532 -11.59 51.88 -14.89
C ILE A 532 -11.79 51.79 -16.40
N LEU A 533 -12.97 51.35 -16.87
CA LEU A 533 -13.29 51.28 -18.29
C LEU A 533 -14.51 52.15 -18.58
N ASP A 534 -14.27 53.36 -19.08
CA ASP A 534 -15.30 54.38 -19.33
C ASP A 534 -15.18 55.08 -20.70
N ARG A 535 -15.89 56.19 -20.87
CA ARG A 535 -15.89 57.02 -22.08
C ARG A 535 -14.50 57.55 -22.49
N ASN A 536 -13.54 57.62 -21.58
CA ASN A 536 -12.16 58.00 -21.87
C ASN A 536 -11.44 56.95 -22.72
N ASP A 537 -11.75 55.66 -22.50
CA ASP A 537 -11.11 54.51 -23.12
C ASP A 537 -11.89 54.01 -24.34
N ASP A 538 -13.22 54.00 -24.23
CA ASP A 538 -14.15 53.53 -25.24
C ASP A 538 -15.24 54.57 -25.51
N LEU A 539 -15.11 55.28 -26.64
CA LEU A 539 -16.00 56.37 -27.05
C LEU A 539 -17.47 55.94 -27.27
N ASN A 540 -17.77 54.63 -27.32
CA ASN A 540 -19.13 54.11 -27.34
C ASN A 540 -19.83 54.22 -25.97
N ARG A 541 -19.07 54.34 -24.88
CA ARG A 541 -19.58 54.53 -23.51
C ARG A 541 -20.04 55.96 -23.31
N THR A 542 -21.18 56.14 -22.64
CA THR A 542 -21.85 57.45 -22.58
C THR A 542 -21.35 58.33 -21.43
N TYR A 543 -20.71 57.75 -20.41
CA TYR A 543 -20.34 58.42 -19.15
C TYR A 543 -18.87 58.20 -18.80
N THR A 544 -18.28 59.17 -18.10
CA THR A 544 -16.99 59.07 -17.41
C THR A 544 -17.25 58.82 -15.93
N ILE A 545 -16.48 57.93 -15.31
CA ILE A 545 -16.70 57.44 -13.94
C ILE A 545 -15.96 58.36 -12.95
N PRO A 546 -16.64 59.05 -12.01
CA PRO A 546 -15.98 59.87 -11.01
C PRO A 546 -15.34 58.98 -9.95
N TYR A 547 -14.00 58.95 -9.89
CA TYR A 547 -13.23 58.17 -8.91
C TYR A 547 -12.54 59.01 -7.82
N GLU A 548 -12.52 60.35 -7.95
CA GLU A 548 -11.86 61.24 -6.99
C GLU A 548 -12.80 61.80 -5.89
N PRO A 549 -12.31 61.95 -4.64
CA PRO A 549 -11.04 61.42 -4.14
C PRO A 549 -11.13 59.90 -3.94
N PHE A 550 -10.04 59.19 -4.22
CA PHE A 550 -9.88 57.78 -3.85
C PHE A 550 -9.30 57.66 -2.43
N LEU A 551 -9.54 56.53 -1.77
CA LEU A 551 -9.02 56.27 -0.44
C LEU A 551 -7.54 55.85 -0.51
N THR A 552 -6.72 56.30 0.43
CA THR A 552 -5.30 55.92 0.54
C THR A 552 -5.06 54.66 1.38
N GLU A 553 -6.07 54.22 2.12
CA GLU A 553 -6.14 52.98 2.90
C GLU A 553 -7.57 52.40 2.72
N PRO A 554 -7.80 51.09 2.89
CA PRO A 554 -9.17 50.53 2.89
C PRO A 554 -10.10 51.23 3.89
N ASP A 555 -11.38 51.34 3.56
CA ASP A 555 -12.40 51.80 4.53
C ASP A 555 -12.44 50.81 5.72
N PRO A 556 -12.43 51.28 6.98
CA PRO A 556 -12.39 50.42 8.17
C PRO A 556 -13.61 49.49 8.35
N ASN A 557 -14.68 49.67 7.56
CA ASN A 557 -15.84 48.77 7.52
C ASN A 557 -15.70 47.66 6.45
N THR A 558 -14.71 47.74 5.56
CA THR A 558 -14.50 46.78 4.48
C THR A 558 -13.76 45.56 5.00
N PRO A 559 -14.24 44.32 4.76
CA PRO A 559 -13.59 43.12 5.26
C PRO A 559 -12.23 42.88 4.58
N VAL A 560 -11.40 42.05 5.22
CA VAL A 560 -10.20 41.50 4.58
C VAL A 560 -10.63 40.37 3.64
N VAL A 561 -9.93 40.19 2.51
CA VAL A 561 -10.12 39.00 1.67
C VAL A 561 -9.55 37.78 2.40
N GLU A 562 -10.44 36.97 2.93
CA GLU A 562 -10.13 35.67 3.52
C GLU A 562 -10.08 34.57 2.44
N PHE A 563 -9.10 33.69 2.57
CA PHE A 563 -9.03 32.41 1.87
C PHE A 563 -9.26 31.32 2.91
N TRP A 564 -10.29 30.50 2.73
CA TRP A 564 -10.64 29.38 3.59
C TRP A 564 -10.19 28.02 3.02
#